data_AF-A0A7L4PE45-F1
#
_entry.id   AF-A0A7L4PE45-F1
#
_cell.length_a   1.000
_cell.length_b   1.000
_cell.length_c   1.000
_cell.angle_alpha   90.00
_cell.angle_beta   90.00
_cell.angle_gamma   90.00
#
_symmetry.space_group_name_H-M   'P 1'
#
loop_
_entity.id
_entity.type
_entity.pdbx_description
1 polymer ?
#
loop_
_entity_poly.entity_id
_entity_poly.type
_entity_poly.pdbx_seq_one_letter_code
_entity_poly.pdbx_strand_id
1 'polypeptide(L)' 'MVINMEAFNLICKDKPGVLRDISGTVAKHNGNIKYVQLFIIERGNNKGNALVYMEIDV' A
#
# COMPACT_ATOMS: atom_id res chain seq x y z
N MET A 1 0.72 -23.88 -10.15
CA MET A 1 1.20 -22.63 -9.51
C MET A 1 0.14 -22.22 -8.53
N VAL A 2 0.41 -22.27 -7.22
CA VAL A 2 -0.51 -21.75 -6.20
C VAL A 2 -0.18 -20.27 -6.05
N ILE A 3 -1.17 -19.40 -6.19
CA ILE A 3 -1.03 -17.95 -5.98
C ILE A 3 -1.58 -17.70 -4.56
N ASN A 4 -0.74 -17.26 -3.63
CA ASN A 4 -1.17 -16.93 -2.27
C ASN A 4 -1.27 -15.41 -2.18
N MET A 5 -2.50 -14.90 -2.19
CA MET A 5 -2.75 -13.46 -2.27
C MET A 5 -3.10 -12.89 -0.91
N GLU A 6 -2.36 -11.86 -0.50
CA GLU A 6 -2.62 -11.06 0.69
C GLU A 6 -2.91 -9.62 0.27
N ALA A 7 -3.79 -8.95 1.03
CA ALA A 7 -4.16 -7.56 0.76
C ALA A 7 -3.97 -6.69 2.01
N PHE A 8 -3.45 -5.48 1.80
CA PHE A 8 -3.27 -4.49 2.86
C PHE A 8 -4.02 -3.21 2.54
N ASN A 9 -4.57 -2.59 3.58
CA ASN A 9 -5.16 -1.27 3.53
C ASN A 9 -4.54 -0.39 4.62
N LEU A 10 -3.84 0.66 4.22
CA LEU A 10 -2.97 1.47 5.07
C LEU A 10 -3.42 2.93 5.00
N ILE A 11 -3.69 3.55 6.15
CA ILE A 11 -3.85 5.00 6.27
C ILE A 11 -2.57 5.56 6.87
N CYS A 12 -1.95 6.51 6.18
CA CYS A 12 -0.69 7.11 6.61
C CYS A 12 -0.62 8.59 6.24
N LYS A 13 0.30 9.33 6.87
CA LYS A 13 0.51 10.75 6.54
C LYS A 13 0.96 10.88 5.08
N ASP A 14 0.36 11.81 4.33
CA ASP A 14 0.82 12.12 2.98
C ASP A 14 2.19 12.79 3.03
N LYS A 15 3.22 12.03 2.65
CA LYS A 15 4.62 12.47 2.65
C LYS A 15 5.33 11.95 1.40
N PRO A 16 6.28 12.72 0.84
CA PRO A 16 7.13 12.23 -0.24
C PRO A 16 7.83 10.92 0.15
N GLY A 17 7.74 9.91 -0.73
CA GLY A 17 8.42 8.62 -0.55
C GLY A 17 7.60 7.52 0.13
N VAL A 18 6.39 7.78 0.62
CA VAL A 18 5.55 6.74 1.28
C VAL A 18 5.38 5.49 0.42
N LEU A 19 4.96 5.64 -0.84
CA LEU A 19 4.76 4.49 -1.73
C LEU A 19 6.08 3.73 -1.99
N ARG A 20 7.20 4.43 -2.11
CA ARG A 20 8.54 3.84 -2.28
C ARG A 20 8.92 3.00 -1.07
N ASP A 21 8.68 3.51 0.14
CA ASP A 21 9.09 2.83 1.36
C ASP A 21 8.21 1.59 1.63
N ILE A 22 6.90 1.67 1.32
CA ILE A 22 5.98 0.53 1.39
C ILE A 22 6.37 -0.54 0.35
N SER A 23 6.51 -0.18 -0.93
CA SER A 23 6.84 -1.14 -1.98
C SER A 23 8.23 -1.75 -1.78
N GLY A 24 9.19 -0.96 -1.32
CA GLY A 24 10.51 -1.45 -0.92
C GLY A 24 10.46 -2.44 0.25
N THR A 25 9.53 -2.26 1.18
CA THR A 25 9.32 -3.21 2.29
C THR A 25 8.73 -4.53 1.79
N VAL A 26 7.74 -4.48 0.88
CA VAL A 26 7.19 -5.68 0.24
C VAL A 26 8.28 -6.46 -0.49
N ALA A 27 9.10 -5.77 -1.30
CA ALA A 27 10.20 -6.38 -2.04
C ALA A 27 11.24 -7.03 -1.10
N LYS A 28 11.57 -6.40 0.04
CA LYS A 28 12.47 -6.98 1.05
C LYS A 28 11.97 -8.30 1.65
N HIS A 29 10.66 -8.52 1.63
CA HIS A 29 10.02 -9.76 2.11
C HIS A 29 9.67 -10.72 0.97
N ASN A 30 10.27 -10.55 -0.21
CA ASN A 30 10.03 -11.35 -1.42
C ASN A 30 8.57 -11.34 -1.91
N GLY A 31 7.75 -10.38 -1.47
CA GLY A 31 6.39 -10.22 -1.97
C GLY A 31 6.37 -9.63 -3.38
N ASN A 32 5.41 -10.08 -4.20
CA ASN A 32 5.22 -9.58 -5.56
C ASN A 32 3.91 -8.78 -5.67
N ILE A 33 4.01 -7.47 -5.87
CA ILE A 33 2.85 -6.57 -5.94
C ILE A 33 2.06 -6.86 -7.23
N LYS A 34 0.79 -7.24 -7.09
CA LYS A 34 -0.13 -7.45 -8.22
C LYS A 34 -1.02 -6.25 -8.49
N TYR A 35 -1.38 -5.53 -7.44
CA TYR A 35 -2.21 -4.34 -7.53
C TYR A 35 -1.79 -3.30 -6.50
N VAL A 36 -1.88 -2.03 -6.86
CA VAL A 36 -1.70 -0.91 -5.94
C VAL A 36 -2.62 0.24 -6.31
N GLN A 37 -3.23 0.85 -5.31
CA GLN A 37 -3.96 2.10 -5.41
C GLN A 37 -3.56 3.02 -4.27
N LEU A 38 -3.34 4.29 -4.59
CA LEU A 38 -3.08 5.35 -3.62
C LEU A 38 -3.95 6.55 -3.93
N PHE A 39 -4.62 7.10 -2.92
CA PHE A 39 -5.29 8.39 -3.02
C PHE A 39 -5.22 9.16 -1.72
N ILE A 40 -5.40 10.48 -1.81
CA ILE A 40 -5.50 11.37 -0.66
C ILE A 40 -6.95 11.39 -0.18
N ILE A 41 -7.15 11.23 1.12
CA ILE A 41 -8.46 11.21 1.73
C ILE A 41 -8.96 12.65 1.85
N GLU A 42 -10.06 12.97 1.16
CA GLU A 42 -10.57 14.35 1.07
C GLU A 42 -11.56 14.72 2.19
N ARG A 43 -12.07 13.74 2.95
CA ARG A 43 -13.17 13.93 3.92
C ARG A 43 -13.02 13.04 5.16
N GLY A 44 -13.69 13.41 6.25
CA GLY A 44 -13.75 12.63 7.49
C GLY A 44 -12.50 12.75 8.37
N ASN A 45 -12.39 11.87 9.37
CA ASN A 45 -11.36 11.95 10.42
C ASN A 45 -9.92 11.77 9.92
N ASN A 46 -9.74 11.16 8.75
CA ASN A 46 -8.45 10.93 8.12
C ASN A 46 -8.17 11.90 6.95
N LYS A 47 -8.91 13.01 6.86
CA LYS A 47 -8.71 14.01 5.81
C LYS A 47 -7.25 14.47 5.76
N GLY A 48 -6.66 14.48 4.57
CA GLY A 48 -5.27 14.86 4.33
C GLY A 48 -4.25 13.73 4.51
N ASN A 49 -4.67 12.55 4.98
CA ASN A 49 -3.83 11.35 4.96
C ASN A 49 -3.95 10.64 3.59
N ALA A 50 -2.94 9.86 3.24
CA ALA A 50 -2.98 8.94 2.11
C ALA A 50 -3.60 7.60 2.53
N LEU A 51 -4.52 7.08 1.71
CA LEU A 51 -4.93 5.68 1.74
C LEU A 51 -4.12 4.92 0.70
N VAL A 52 -3.46 3.84 1.12
CA VAL A 52 -2.74 2.92 0.23
C VAL A 52 -3.38 1.55 0.36
N TYR A 53 -3.92 1.05 -0.75
CA TYR A 53 -4.37 -0.32 -0.89
C TYR A 53 -3.41 -1.09 -1.79
N MET A 54 -3.06 -2.31 -1.40
CA MET A 54 -2.12 -3.15 -2.14
C MET A 54 -2.52 -4.62 -2.06
N GLU A 55 -2.39 -5.33 -3.17
CA GLU A 55 -2.52 -6.79 -3.23
C GLU A 55 -1.17 -7.38 -3.62
N ILE A 56 -0.71 -8.36 -2.84
CA ILE A 56 0.60 -8.98 -3.00
C ILE A 56 0.47 -10.49 -3.07
N ASP A 57 1.34 -11.10 -3.87
CA ASP A 57 1.54 -12.54 -3.97
C ASP A 57 2.75 -12.92 -3.11
N VAL A 58 2.55 -13.82 -2.16
CA VAL A 58 3.51 -14.20 -1.10
C VAL A 58 3.91 -15.67 -1.14
#